data_AF-A0A2N2TAX9-F1
#
_entry.id   AF-A0A2N2TAX9-F1
#
_cell.length_a   1.000
_cell.length_b   1.000
_cell.length_c   1.000
_cell.angle_alpha   90.00
_cell.angle_beta   90.00
_cell.angle_gamma   90.00
#
_symmetry.space_group_name_H-M   'P 1'
#
loop_
_entity.id
_entity.type
_entity.pdbx_description
1 polymer ?
#
loop_
_entity_poly.entity_id
_entity_poly.type
_entity_poly.pdbx_seq_one_letter_code
_entity_poly.pdbx_strand_id
1 'polypeptide(L)' 'MTSNTDPRLDPTRVIRAPRGNTLTCKNWIAEAAYRMIQNNLDPEVAENPQHLVVYGGIGRAARD' A
#
# COMPACT_ATOMS: atom_id res chain seq x y z
N MET A 1 -20.96 16.85 15.38
CA MET A 1 -20.67 17.36 14.03
C MET A 1 -19.18 17.65 13.92
N THR A 2 -18.41 16.68 13.47
CA THR A 2 -17.17 16.87 12.71
C THR A 2 -17.09 15.62 11.84
N SER A 3 -17.44 15.74 10.56
CA SER A 3 -17.10 14.70 9.58
C SER A 3 -15.58 14.73 9.44
N ASN A 4 -14.90 13.98 10.30
CA ASN A 4 -13.47 13.79 10.23
C ASN A 4 -13.21 12.85 9.06
N THR A 5 -13.24 13.39 7.85
CA THR A 5 -12.88 12.64 6.64
C THR A 5 -11.38 12.37 6.76
N ASP A 6 -11.01 11.14 7.12
CA ASP A 6 -9.60 10.73 7.14
C ASP A 6 -9.01 11.03 5.76
N PRO A 7 -8.04 11.96 5.64
CA PRO A 7 -7.51 12.37 4.34
C PRO A 7 -6.81 11.22 3.59
N ARG A 8 -6.57 10.10 4.27
CA ARG A 8 -5.87 8.92 3.75
C ARG A 8 -6.83 7.92 3.12
N LEU A 9 -8.11 7.99 3.48
CA LEU A 9 -9.13 7.07 3.01
C LEU A 9 -9.38 7.31 1.52
N ASP A 10 -9.00 6.32 0.73
CA ASP A 10 -9.45 6.19 -0.65
C ASP A 10 -10.20 4.85 -0.80
N PRO A 11 -11.54 4.86 -0.89
CA PRO A 11 -12.33 3.64 -0.98
C PRO A 11 -12.12 2.87 -2.29
N THR A 12 -11.55 3.52 -3.31
CA THR A 12 -11.30 2.91 -4.63
C THR A 12 -9.90 2.34 -4.77
N ARG A 13 -9.03 2.56 -3.77
CA ARG A 13 -7.64 2.11 -3.78
C ARG A 13 -7.54 0.59 -3.77
N VAL A 14 -6.95 0.05 -4.82
CA VAL A 14 -6.54 -1.36 -4.93
C VAL A 14 -5.10 -1.37 -5.43
N ILE A 15 -4.16 -1.70 -4.53
CA ILE A 15 -2.73 -1.75 -4.83
C ILE A 15 -2.31 -3.22 -4.87
N ARG A 16 -1.51 -3.62 -5.86
CA ARG A 16 -0.89 -4.95 -5.92
C ARG A 16 0.52 -4.82 -6.47
N ALA A 17 1.43 -5.61 -5.92
CA ALA A 17 2.81 -5.63 -6.42
C ALA A 17 2.89 -6.19 -7.85
N PRO A 18 3.65 -5.54 -8.77
CA PRO A 18 3.99 -6.10 -10.06
C PRO A 18 4.64 -7.48 -9.94
N ARG A 19 4.29 -8.39 -10.85
CA ARG A 19 4.78 -9.79 -10.88
C ARG A 19 5.62 -10.05 -12.13
N GLY A 20 6.36 -11.16 -12.14
CA GLY A 20 7.23 -11.54 -13.26
C GLY A 20 8.59 -10.84 -13.23
N ASN A 21 9.33 -10.97 -14.34
CA ASN A 21 10.73 -10.56 -14.47
C ASN A 21 10.93 -9.19 -15.16
N THR A 22 9.85 -8.49 -15.50
CA THR A 22 9.90 -7.14 -16.08
C THR A 22 10.06 -6.08 -14.99
N LEU A 23 10.97 -5.13 -15.18
CA LEU A 23 11.22 -4.04 -14.25
C LEU A 23 10.30 -2.85 -14.52
N THR A 24 9.77 -2.24 -13.44
CA THR A 24 9.12 -0.92 -13.48
C THR A 24 10.14 0.17 -13.13
N CYS A 25 11.02 -0.13 -12.18
CA CYS A 25 12.12 0.73 -11.71
C CYS A 25 13.40 0.52 -12.53
N LYS A 26 14.40 1.39 -12.36
CA LYS A 26 15.67 1.35 -13.13
C LYS A 26 16.60 0.17 -12.78
N ASN A 27 16.41 -0.47 -11.63
CA ASN A 27 17.22 -1.60 -11.17
C ASN A 27 16.44 -2.47 -10.17
N TRP A 28 16.94 -3.67 -9.91
CA TRP A 28 16.29 -4.66 -9.05
C TRP A 28 16.20 -4.26 -7.58
N ILE A 29 17.17 -3.49 -7.05
CA ILE A 29 17.14 -3.07 -5.65
C ILE A 29 15.97 -2.11 -5.41
N ALA A 30 15.82 -1.12 -6.30
CA ALA A 30 14.68 -0.20 -6.28
C ALA A 30 13.36 -0.92 -6.56
N GLU A 31 13.34 -1.84 -7.54
CA GLU A 31 12.16 -2.65 -7.85
C GLU A 31 11.71 -3.50 -6.67
N ALA A 32 12.65 -4.10 -5.93
CA ALA A 32 12.34 -4.91 -4.75
C ALA A 32 11.62 -4.08 -3.69
N ALA A 33 12.15 -2.90 -3.36
CA ALA A 33 11.49 -1.98 -2.42
C ALA A 33 10.11 -1.55 -2.93
N TYR A 34 10.01 -1.21 -4.21
CA TYR A 34 8.76 -0.83 -4.87
C TYR A 34 7.69 -1.93 -4.83
N ARG A 35 8.07 -3.19 -5.06
CA ARG A 35 7.16 -4.34 -4.95
C ARG A 35 6.76 -4.62 -3.52
N MET A 36 7.71 -4.57 -2.58
CA MET A 36 7.44 -4.87 -1.17
C MET A 36 6.49 -3.84 -0.54
N ILE A 37 6.64 -2.55 -0.83
CA ILE A 37 5.72 -1.55 -0.29
C ILE A 37 4.30 -1.70 -0.84
N GLN A 38 4.15 -2.09 -2.12
CA GLN A 38 2.85 -2.39 -2.70
C GLN A 38 2.25 -3.69 -2.13
N ASN A 39 3.08 -4.70 -1.87
CA ASN A 39 2.65 -5.95 -1.26
C ASN A 39 2.09 -5.72 0.16
N ASN A 40 2.65 -4.79 0.92
CA ASN A 40 2.09 -4.38 2.22
C ASN A 40 0.67 -3.81 2.11
N LEU A 41 0.23 -3.36 0.93
CA LEU A 41 -1.09 -2.78 0.68
C LEU A 41 -1.97 -3.64 -0.24
N ASP A 42 -1.55 -4.87 -0.52
CA ASP A 42 -2.37 -5.83 -1.27
C ASP A 42 -3.63 -6.18 -0.45
N PRO A 43 -4.85 -6.16 -1.04
CA PRO A 43 -6.07 -6.55 -0.33
C PRO A 43 -6.04 -7.94 0.31
N GLU A 44 -5.19 -8.83 -0.19
CA GLU A 44 -5.01 -10.18 0.36
C GLU A 44 -3.99 -10.23 1.51
N VAL A 45 -3.28 -9.13 1.78
CA VAL A 45 -2.21 -9.03 2.79
C VAL A 45 -2.56 -8.04 3.90
N ALA A 46 -3.07 -6.85 3.54
CA ALA A 46 -3.34 -5.75 4.45
C ALA A 46 -4.69 -5.87 5.14
N GLU A 47 -4.77 -5.52 6.43
CA GLU A 47 -6.03 -5.48 7.18
C GLU A 47 -6.97 -4.37 6.69
N ASN A 48 -6.45 -3.19 6.34
CA ASN A 48 -7.24 -2.06 5.84
C ASN A 48 -6.43 -1.17 4.85
N PRO A 49 -6.23 -1.64 3.61
CA PRO A 49 -5.37 -0.97 2.62
C PRO A 49 -5.90 0.39 2.16
N GLN A 50 -7.22 0.62 2.22
CA GLN A 50 -7.82 1.91 1.84
C GLN A 50 -7.38 3.05 2.77
N HIS A 51 -7.03 2.74 4.02
CA HIS A 51 -6.42 3.67 4.99
C HIS A 51 -4.89 3.57 5.08
N LEU A 52 -4.26 2.84 4.14
CA LEU A 52 -2.82 2.52 4.14
C LEU A 52 -2.36 1.63 5.31
N VAL A 53 -3.30 1.02 6.03
CA VAL A 53 -3.02 0.20 7.22
C VAL A 53 -2.70 -1.23 6.80
N VAL A 54 -1.57 -1.73 7.29
CA VAL A 54 -1.09 -3.10 7.03
C VAL A 54 -1.60 -4.03 8.11
N TYR A 55 -1.19 -3.81 9.36
CA TYR A 55 -1.65 -4.57 10.53
C TYR A 55 -1.33 -3.82 11.84
N GLY A 56 -1.79 -4.35 12.98
CA GLY A 56 -1.41 -3.84 14.29
C GLY A 56 -2.10 -2.51 14.64
N GLY A 57 -3.38 -2.40 14.31
CA GLY A 57 -4.19 -1.21 14.58
C GLY A 57 -3.96 -0.11 13.55
N ILE A 58 -2.96 0.76 13.77
CA ILE A 58 -2.65 1.90 12.88
C ILE A 58 -1.26 1.80 12.23
N GLY A 59 -0.66 0.60 12.24
CA GLY A 59 0.60 0.32 11.55
C GLY A 59 0.41 0.45 10.04
N ARG A 60 1.03 1.46 9.44
CA ARG A 60 0.79 1.87 8.04
C ARG A 60 2.03 1.76 7.18
N ALA A 61 1.81 1.49 5.89
CA ALA A 61 2.89 1.41 4.90
C ALA A 61 3.44 2.80 4.52
N ALA A 62 2.60 3.84 4.58
CA ALA A 62 2.95 5.23 4.33
C ALA A 62 2.16 6.17 5.23
N ARG A 63 2.55 7.45 5.25
CA ARG A 63 1.93 8.46 6.12
C ARG A 63 0.57 8.92 5.59
N ASP A 64 0.48 9.10 4.27
CA ASP A 64 -0.62 9.64 3.47
C ASP A 64 -0.59 9.07 2.04
#